data_AF-A0A957QL01-F1
#
_entry.id   AF-A0A957QL01-F1
#
_cell.length_a   1.000
_cell.length_b   1.000
_cell.length_c   1.000
_cell.angle_alpha   90.00
_cell.angle_beta   90.00
_cell.angle_gamma   90.00
#
_symmetry.space_group_name_H-M   'P 1'
#
loop_
_entity.id
_entity.type
_entity.pdbx_description
1 polymer ?
#
loop_
_entity_poly.entity_id
_entity_poly.type
_entity_poly.pdbx_seq_one_letter_code
_entity_poly.pdbx_strand_id
1 'polypeptide(L)' 'MTPRPNILFIMADQLRWDYLSCYGHPHLETPNIDRIARQGVRFDRVYC' A
#
# COMPACT_ATOMS: atom_id res chain seq x y z
N MET A 1 14.09 -25.99 -8.95
CA MET A 1 13.62 -25.57 -7.62
C MET A 1 13.24 -24.09 -7.73
N THR A 2 12.05 -23.69 -7.29
CA THR A 2 11.70 -22.27 -7.24
C THR A 2 12.55 -21.59 -6.15
N PRO A 3 13.29 -20.50 -6.48
CA PRO A 3 14.06 -19.78 -5.47
C PRO A 3 13.13 -19.29 -4.36
N ARG A 4 13.61 -19.32 -3.11
CA ARG A 4 12.84 -18.81 -1.97
C ARG A 4 12.59 -17.30 -2.17
N PRO A 5 11.35 -16.81 -2.04
CA PRO A 5 11.06 -15.39 -2.20
C PRO A 5 11.66 -14.59 -1.04
N ASN A 6 12.08 -13.36 -1.33
CA ASN A 6 12.40 -12.38 -0.30
C ASN A 6 11.09 -11.76 0.23
N ILE A 7 11.03 -11.47 1.53
CA ILE A 7 9.89 -10.80 2.17
C ILE A 7 10.35 -9.44 2.68
N LEU A 8 9.71 -8.36 2.23
CA LEU A 8 9.96 -6.99 2.67
C LEU A 8 8.72 -6.47 3.40
N PHE A 9 8.87 -6.13 4.68
CA PHE A 9 7.82 -5.52 5.50
C PHE A 9 8.07 -4.03 5.68
N ILE A 10 7.14 -3.20 5.19
CA ILE A 10 7.22 -1.74 5.27
C ILE A 10 6.06 -1.26 6.13
N MET A 11 6.35 -0.43 7.14
CA MET A 11 5.37 0.20 8.01
C MET A 11 5.60 1.71 7.99
N ALA A 12 4.54 2.48 7.81
CA ALA A 12 4.55 3.92 7.94
C ALA A 12 4.03 4.30 9.33
N ASP A 13 4.72 5.21 10.00
CA ASP A 13 4.30 5.69 11.32
C ASP A 13 3.18 6.74 11.18
N GLN A 14 2.10 6.57 11.96
CA GLN A 14 0.92 7.44 12.02
C GLN A 14 0.22 7.72 10.67
N LEU A 15 0.45 6.90 9.63
CA LEU A 15 -0.21 7.07 8.33
C LEU A 15 -1.72 6.79 8.45
N ARG A 16 -2.54 7.78 8.11
CA ARG A 16 -3.99 7.61 8.00
C ARG A 16 -4.34 6.78 6.77
N TRP A 17 -5.37 5.93 6.89
CA TRP A 17 -5.81 5.05 5.80
C TRP A 17 -6.31 5.82 4.56
N ASP A 18 -6.87 7.02 4.75
CA ASP A 18 -7.43 7.87 3.69
C ASP A 18 -6.41 8.84 3.06
N TYR A 19 -5.14 8.81 3.48
CA TYR A 19 -4.06 9.68 3.00
C TYR A 19 -3.20 9.03 1.89
N LEU A 20 -3.86 8.33 0.98
CA LEU A 20 -3.25 7.70 -0.19
C LEU A 20 -4.18 7.87 -1.39
N SER A 21 -3.66 8.19 -2.58
CA SER A 21 -4.51 8.35 -3.77
C SER A 21 -5.23 7.05 -4.14
N CYS A 22 -4.62 5.89 -3.92
CA CYS A 22 -5.28 4.60 -4.13
C CYS A 22 -6.44 4.30 -3.16
N TYR A 23 -6.62 5.10 -2.10
CA TYR A 23 -7.79 5.08 -1.21
C TYR A 23 -8.74 6.26 -1.46
N GLY A 24 -8.49 7.08 -2.49
CA GLY A 24 -9.40 8.14 -2.93
C GLY A 24 -9.09 9.54 -2.39
N HIS A 25 -7.89 9.80 -1.86
CA HIS A 25 -7.54 11.16 -1.42
C HIS A 25 -7.64 12.16 -2.60
N PRO A 26 -8.34 13.29 -2.46
CA PRO A 26 -8.72 14.15 -3.60
C PRO A 26 -7.57 14.98 -4.19
N HIS A 27 -6.48 15.18 -3.44
CA HIS A 27 -5.40 16.11 -3.80
C HIS A 27 -3.97 15.55 -3.67
N LEU A 28 -3.82 14.37 -3.08
CA LEU A 28 -2.49 13.82 -2.75
C LEU A 28 -2.18 12.75 -3.77
N GLU A 29 -1.03 12.86 -4.43
CA GLU A 29 -0.55 11.84 -5.34
C GLU A 29 0.47 10.93 -4.64
N THR A 30 0.20 9.64 -4.61
CA THR A 30 1.11 8.61 -4.09
C THR A 30 1.46 7.57 -5.15
N PRO A 31 2.06 7.95 -6.29
CA PRO A 31 2.15 7.11 -7.49
C PRO A 31 2.91 5.79 -7.27
N ASN A 32 3.90 5.77 -6.38
CA ASN A 32 4.65 4.56 -6.04
C ASN A 32 3.83 3.55 -5.22
N ILE A 33 3.04 4.04 -4.26
CA ILE A 33 2.17 3.19 -3.44
C ILE A 33 0.99 2.71 -4.28
N ASP A 34 0.44 3.58 -5.13
CA ASP A 34 -0.62 3.24 -6.07
C ASP A 34 -0.18 2.14 -7.05
N ARG A 35 1.08 2.18 -7.51
CA ARG A 35 1.65 1.12 -8.36
C ARG A 35 1.68 -0.22 -7.62
N ILE A 36 2.09 -0.23 -6.34
CA ILE A 36 2.09 -1.46 -5.52
C ILE A 36 0.65 -1.97 -5.35
N ALA A 37 -0.30 -1.09 -5.05
CA ALA A 37 -1.71 -1.44 -4.92
C ALA A 37 -2.30 -2.04 -6.20
N ARG A 38 -1.94 -1.51 -7.39
CA ARG A 38 -2.36 -2.06 -8.70
C ARG A 38 -1.71 -3.40 -9.05
N GLN A 39 -0.53 -3.68 -8.51
CA GLN A 39 0.24 -4.90 -8.79
C GLN A 39 0.00 -6.02 -7.76
N GLY A 40 -0.82 -5.77 -6.74
CA GLY A 40 -1.07 -6.71 -5.65
C GLY A 40 -2.51 -6.61 -5.14
N VAL A 41 -2.67 -6.83 -3.84
CA VAL A 41 -3.97 -6.78 -3.15
C VAL A 41 -3.97 -5.58 -2.20
N ARG A 42 -4.99 -4.73 -2.33
CA ARG A 42 -5.27 -3.62 -1.41
C ARG A 42 -6.45 -4.00 -0.53
N PHE A 43 -6.30 -3.88 0.79
CA PHE A 43 -7.34 -4.23 1.75
C PHE A 43 -8.12 -2.98 2.17
N ASP A 44 -9.41 -2.89 1.83
CA ASP A 44 -10.26 -1.74 2.17
C ASP A 44 -10.70 -1.70 3.64
N ARG A 45 -10.48 -2.79 4.40
CA ARG A 45 -10.89 -2.92 5.81
C ARG A 45 -9.80 -3.63 6.60
N VAL A 46 -8.90 -2.87 7.21
CA VAL A 46 -7.81 -3.35 8.07
C VAL A 46 -7.80 -2.56 9.37
N TYR A 47 -7.50 -3.23 10.48
CA TYR A 47 -7.51 -2.65 11.83
C TYR A 47 -6.18 -2.98 12.54
N CYS A 48 -5.72 -2.08 13.40
CA CYS A 48 -4.52 -2.23 14.22
C CYS A 48 -4.89 -2.62 15.66
#